data_AF-A0A952NPV3-F1
#
_entry.id   AF-A0A952NPV3-F1
#
_cell.length_a   1.000
_cell.length_b   1.000
_cell.length_c   1.000
_cell.angle_alpha   90.00
_cell.angle_beta   90.00
_cell.angle_gamma   90.00
#
_symmetry.space_group_name_H-M   'P 1'
#
loop_
_entity.id
_entity.type
_entity.pdbx_description
1 polymer ?
#
loop_
_entity_poly.entity_id
_entity_poly.type
_entity_poly.pdbx_seq_one_letter_code
_entity_poly.pdbx_strand_id
1 'polypeptide(L)'
;MKTKTEKRDNLGELIKTFNRVTRPFIEIVHGVRKGTIPYFECGAWALIVSVGVALGVDEWLLKKAHLSFLYPYNHPIIYWSLQAVLLVSGFFFWGIREAVKLNRLLSTLTSIFVEAGLKTNMGRVPSFVADHPIDSGVREMVLSMNGVPLSAFKQAREKLETDVFGFIEEMKDERRKGLIKIKYSEKDIPKIINLESPYGYRHYDFIVGNTRTGEKRSNLETTPHLLIAGTSNSGKSTYLKQFISTLYLNNSSCEFTLIDLKNGLESIQFHNLPRVKVITRPQEAVEKLARLQKKIAERANFLLANGCHKIEEFFALPKDKKKWTEQVKSDKDIGRHVVIVDEAAELFLVGAELNAEGASKARRIVAQLAAQGRAVGVHVIVSTQRPDVKVIDGTIKTNLQGRLCFQMPDNASSMTILDSVRAADLPDIKGRAIWRDGIAMTEVQVPLLSDEKIEELLSPMREKKVVTPNPVVPPDNTSKDFDEAGL
;
A
#
# COMPACT_ATOMS: atom_id res chain seq x y z
N MET A 1 -26.13 26.01 -51.33
CA MET A 1 -25.68 26.31 -49.95
C MET A 1 -26.07 25.15 -49.05
N LYS A 2 -25.12 24.29 -48.63
CA LYS A 2 -25.42 23.23 -47.65
C LYS A 2 -25.88 23.86 -46.34
N THR A 3 -26.97 23.35 -45.76
CA THR A 3 -27.63 23.94 -44.58
C THR A 3 -26.71 23.89 -43.35
N LYS A 4 -26.94 24.79 -42.37
CA LYS A 4 -26.12 24.90 -41.15
C LYS A 4 -26.04 23.59 -40.36
N THR A 5 -27.06 22.75 -40.49
CA THR A 5 -27.19 21.40 -39.91
C THR A 5 -26.27 20.40 -40.62
N GLU A 6 -26.31 20.33 -41.96
CA GLU A 6 -25.40 19.51 -42.77
C GLU A 6 -23.92 19.83 -42.54
N LYS A 7 -23.57 21.10 -42.33
CA LYS A 7 -22.19 21.50 -42.01
C LYS A 7 -21.75 21.05 -40.62
N ARG A 8 -22.66 21.00 -39.65
CA ARG A 8 -22.38 20.49 -38.29
C ARG A 8 -22.21 18.97 -38.29
N ASP A 9 -23.04 18.26 -39.05
CA ASP A 9 -22.98 16.80 -39.15
C ASP A 9 -21.71 16.34 -39.90
N ASN A 10 -21.35 16.99 -41.01
CA ASN A 10 -20.08 16.73 -41.71
C ASN A 10 -18.85 17.04 -40.86
N LEU A 11 -18.88 18.11 -40.05
CA LEU A 11 -17.79 18.43 -39.13
C LEU A 11 -17.69 17.38 -38.01
N GLY A 12 -18.83 16.89 -37.52
CA GLY A 12 -18.89 15.80 -36.54
C GLY A 12 -18.33 14.48 -37.08
N GLU A 13 -18.64 14.12 -38.32
CA GLU A 13 -18.07 12.95 -39.00
C GLU A 13 -16.56 13.09 -39.26
N LEU A 14 -16.11 14.28 -39.70
CA LEU A 14 -14.69 14.57 -39.89
C LEU A 14 -13.91 14.46 -38.57
N ILE A 15 -14.43 14.98 -37.46
CA ILE A 15 -13.81 14.88 -36.15
C ILE A 15 -13.79 13.41 -35.66
N LYS A 16 -14.88 12.66 -35.85
CA LYS A 16 -14.92 11.22 -35.53
C LYS A 16 -13.90 10.43 -36.34
N THR A 17 -13.76 10.73 -37.63
CA THR A 17 -12.80 10.07 -38.53
C THR A 17 -11.36 10.43 -38.17
N PHE A 18 -11.10 11.71 -37.91
CA PHE A 18 -9.80 12.18 -37.46
C PHE A 18 -9.39 11.54 -36.12
N ASN A 19 -10.31 11.44 -35.16
CA ASN A 19 -10.06 10.78 -33.89
C ASN A 19 -9.84 9.27 -34.06
N ARG A 20 -10.55 8.58 -34.96
CA ARG A 20 -10.30 7.16 -35.25
C ARG A 20 -8.90 6.89 -35.80
N VAL A 21 -8.36 7.80 -36.60
CA VAL A 21 -7.03 7.64 -37.22
C VAL A 21 -5.90 8.05 -36.27
N THR A 22 -6.09 9.12 -35.48
CA THR A 22 -5.05 9.67 -34.61
C THR A 22 -4.95 8.97 -33.25
N ARG A 23 -6.06 8.41 -32.74
CA ARG A 23 -6.08 7.80 -31.40
C ARG A 23 -5.15 6.59 -31.24
N PRO A 24 -5.03 5.66 -32.21
CA PRO A 24 -4.06 4.57 -32.12
C PRO A 24 -2.64 5.06 -31.86
N PHE A 25 -2.23 6.15 -32.53
CA PHE A 25 -0.91 6.76 -32.31
C PHE A 25 -0.77 7.36 -30.91
N ILE A 26 -1.83 8.00 -30.39
CA ILE A 26 -1.84 8.54 -29.03
C ILE A 26 -1.66 7.40 -28.01
N GLU A 27 -2.38 6.28 -28.16
CA GLU A 27 -2.24 5.12 -27.26
C GLU A 27 -0.84 4.50 -27.36
N ILE A 28 -0.24 4.42 -28.55
CA ILE A 28 1.15 3.96 -28.74
C ILE A 28 2.14 4.88 -28.02
N VAL A 29 2.05 6.20 -28.21
CA VAL A 29 2.97 7.16 -27.56
C VAL A 29 2.87 7.09 -26.04
N HIS A 30 1.66 7.01 -25.50
CA HIS A 30 1.46 6.83 -24.06
C HIS A 30 1.97 5.47 -23.59
N GLY A 31 1.73 4.42 -24.36
CA GLY A 31 2.17 3.08 -24.04
C GLY A 31 3.69 2.92 -24.02
N VAL A 32 4.42 3.59 -24.91
CA VAL A 32 5.89 3.66 -24.87
C VAL A 32 6.33 4.36 -23.59
N ARG A 33 5.79 5.55 -23.30
CA ARG A 33 6.19 6.36 -22.12
C ARG A 33 5.91 5.70 -20.78
N LYS A 34 4.87 4.86 -20.72
CA LYS A 34 4.39 4.22 -19.48
C LYS A 34 4.71 2.72 -19.41
N GLY A 35 5.38 2.17 -20.42
CA GLY A 35 5.74 0.76 -20.46
C GLY A 35 4.54 -0.19 -20.53
N THR A 36 3.43 0.22 -21.14
CA THR A 36 2.20 -0.60 -21.23
C THR A 36 2.08 -1.39 -22.53
N ILE A 37 3.03 -1.21 -23.44
CA ILE A 37 3.05 -1.94 -24.71
C ILE A 37 3.42 -3.41 -24.45
N PRO A 38 2.68 -4.37 -25.00
CA PRO A 38 3.04 -5.78 -24.93
C PRO A 38 4.15 -6.08 -25.93
N TYR A 39 5.39 -5.73 -25.57
CA TYR A 39 6.55 -5.90 -26.44
C TYR A 39 6.75 -7.35 -26.88
N PHE A 40 6.42 -8.32 -26.03
CA PHE A 40 6.48 -9.74 -26.39
C PHE A 40 5.49 -10.10 -27.50
N GLU A 41 4.24 -9.67 -27.40
CA GLU A 41 3.20 -9.94 -28.43
C GLU A 41 3.54 -9.22 -29.74
N CYS A 42 4.00 -7.97 -29.66
CA CYS A 42 4.44 -7.21 -30.83
C CYS A 42 5.67 -7.84 -31.48
N GLY A 43 6.60 -8.38 -30.68
CA GLY A 43 7.77 -9.11 -31.14
C GLY A 43 7.41 -10.46 -31.77
N ALA A 44 6.45 -11.19 -31.18
CA ALA A 44 5.93 -12.42 -31.75
C ALA A 44 5.26 -12.17 -33.12
N TRP A 45 4.54 -11.05 -33.26
CA TRP A 45 4.00 -10.61 -34.55
C TRP A 45 5.11 -10.35 -35.58
N ALA A 46 6.16 -9.60 -35.20
CA ALA A 46 7.30 -9.35 -36.08
C ALA A 46 8.01 -10.66 -36.51
N LEU A 47 8.07 -11.65 -35.60
CA LEU A 47 8.61 -12.98 -35.91
C LEU A 47 7.73 -13.73 -36.92
N ILE A 48 6.40 -13.72 -36.74
CA ILE A 48 5.44 -14.32 -37.68
C ILE A 48 5.59 -13.68 -39.07
N VAL A 49 5.67 -12.36 -39.14
CA VAL A 49 5.89 -11.63 -40.41
C VAL A 49 7.20 -12.06 -41.05
N SER A 50 8.29 -12.12 -40.27
CA SER A 50 9.62 -12.52 -40.77
C SER A 50 9.65 -13.96 -41.29
N VAL A 51 9.01 -14.90 -40.58
CA VAL A 51 8.86 -16.29 -41.03
C VAL A 51 8.01 -16.36 -42.30
N GLY A 52 6.92 -15.59 -42.37
CA GLY A 52 6.08 -15.50 -43.56
C GLY A 52 6.85 -15.02 -44.79
N VAL A 53 7.69 -13.99 -44.64
CA VAL A 53 8.59 -13.51 -45.71
C VAL A 53 9.60 -14.59 -46.10
N ALA A 54 10.21 -15.27 -45.13
CA ALA A 54 11.16 -16.36 -45.41
C ALA A 54 10.51 -17.54 -46.17
N LEU A 55 9.20 -17.75 -45.98
CA LEU A 55 8.40 -18.76 -46.69
C LEU A 55 7.81 -18.25 -48.02
N GLY A 56 8.09 -17.00 -48.43
CA GLY A 56 7.59 -16.40 -49.67
C GLY A 56 6.11 -16.03 -49.66
N VAL A 57 5.49 -15.89 -48.49
CA VAL A 57 4.07 -15.52 -48.34
C VAL A 57 3.83 -14.09 -48.84
N ASP A 58 4.78 -13.20 -48.63
CA ASP A 58 4.75 -11.82 -49.11
C ASP A 58 4.80 -11.73 -50.64
N GLU A 59 5.63 -12.55 -51.30
CA GLU A 59 5.64 -12.67 -52.76
C GLU A 59 4.29 -13.13 -53.29
N TRP A 60 3.72 -14.16 -52.65
CA TRP A 60 2.40 -14.69 -53.00
C TRP A 60 1.30 -13.64 -52.83
N LEU A 61 1.31 -12.88 -51.72
CA LEU A 61 0.37 -11.80 -51.46
C LEU A 61 0.47 -10.66 -52.49
N LEU A 62 1.69 -10.22 -52.83
CA LEU A 62 1.92 -9.17 -53.82
C LEU A 62 1.45 -9.60 -55.22
N LYS A 63 1.69 -10.86 -55.61
CA LYS A 63 1.16 -11.42 -56.87
C LYS A 63 -0.36 -11.43 -56.88
N LYS A 64 -0.98 -11.89 -55.79
CA LYS A 64 -2.45 -11.94 -55.66
C LYS A 64 -3.09 -10.55 -55.69
N ALA A 65 -2.40 -9.54 -55.19
CA ALA A 65 -2.85 -8.15 -55.20
C ALA A 65 -2.54 -7.41 -56.51
N HIS A 66 -1.96 -8.07 -57.52
CA HIS A 66 -1.46 -7.44 -58.76
C HIS A 66 -0.39 -6.35 -58.52
N LEU A 67 0.40 -6.49 -57.44
CA LEU A 67 1.47 -5.57 -57.01
C LEU A 67 2.88 -6.18 -57.15
N SER A 68 3.04 -7.19 -58.01
CA SER A 68 4.32 -7.88 -58.22
C SER A 68 5.45 -6.96 -58.69
N PHE A 69 5.15 -5.80 -59.28
CA PHE A 69 6.14 -4.79 -59.66
C PHE A 69 6.92 -4.21 -58.47
N LEU A 70 6.43 -4.36 -57.24
CA LEU A 70 7.11 -3.92 -56.02
C LEU A 70 8.11 -4.95 -55.48
N TYR A 71 8.12 -6.17 -56.00
CA TYR A 71 8.91 -7.29 -55.46
C TYR A 71 10.29 -7.42 -56.16
N PRO A 72 11.26 -8.06 -55.52
CA PRO A 72 12.03 -7.58 -54.37
C PRO A 72 13.12 -6.56 -54.77
N TYR A 73 13.28 -6.26 -56.08
CA TYR A 73 14.40 -5.47 -56.63
C TYR A 73 14.00 -4.43 -57.69
N ASN A 74 12.74 -4.40 -58.15
CA ASN A 74 12.26 -3.36 -59.06
C ASN A 74 12.14 -2.00 -58.36
N HIS A 75 11.72 -2.00 -57.09
CA HIS A 75 11.65 -0.81 -56.23
C HIS A 75 12.11 -1.15 -54.80
N PRO A 76 13.42 -1.33 -54.57
CA PRO A 76 13.95 -1.85 -53.30
C PRO A 76 13.57 -0.97 -52.11
N ILE A 77 13.61 0.35 -52.26
CA ILE A 77 13.26 1.30 -51.19
C ILE A 77 11.80 1.12 -50.74
N ILE A 78 10.87 0.97 -51.70
CA ILE A 78 9.44 0.84 -51.42
C ILE A 78 9.16 -0.51 -50.76
N TYR A 79 9.76 -1.59 -51.27
CA TYR A 79 9.66 -2.92 -50.70
C TYR A 79 10.16 -2.98 -49.26
N TRP A 80 11.38 -2.50 -49.00
CA TRP A 80 11.95 -2.48 -47.65
C TRP A 80 11.16 -1.58 -46.68
N SER A 81 10.58 -0.48 -47.18
CA SER A 81 9.67 0.36 -46.39
C SER A 81 8.40 -0.38 -46.01
N LEU A 82 7.81 -1.14 -46.95
CA LEU A 82 6.63 -1.96 -46.68
C LEU A 82 6.93 -3.06 -45.65
N GLN A 83 8.08 -3.72 -45.78
CA GLN A 83 8.54 -4.73 -44.82
C GLN A 83 8.76 -4.14 -43.43
N ALA A 84 9.41 -2.97 -43.34
CA ALA A 84 9.59 -2.26 -42.07
C ALA A 84 8.24 -1.92 -41.43
N VAL A 85 7.26 -1.44 -42.20
CA VAL A 85 5.90 -1.16 -41.73
C VAL A 85 5.21 -2.44 -41.24
N LEU A 86 5.33 -3.56 -41.96
CA LEU A 86 4.75 -4.84 -41.56
C LEU A 86 5.36 -5.36 -40.26
N LEU A 87 6.68 -5.25 -40.08
CA LEU A 87 7.36 -5.66 -38.86
C LEU A 87 6.88 -4.87 -37.63
N VAL A 88 6.65 -3.56 -37.76
CA VAL A 88 6.15 -2.73 -36.65
C VAL A 88 4.62 -2.68 -36.56
N SER A 89 3.90 -3.30 -37.48
CA SER A 89 2.42 -3.23 -37.52
C SER A 89 1.74 -3.84 -36.29
N GLY A 90 2.42 -4.74 -35.56
CA GLY A 90 1.95 -5.28 -34.28
C GLY A 90 1.65 -4.18 -33.24
N PHE A 91 2.50 -3.15 -33.18
CA PHE A 91 2.29 -1.99 -32.32
C PHE A 91 1.07 -1.18 -32.75
N PHE A 92 0.84 -1.06 -34.06
CA PHE A 92 -0.31 -0.35 -34.62
C PHE A 92 -1.62 -1.10 -34.38
N PHE A 93 -1.63 -2.43 -34.55
CA PHE A 93 -2.79 -3.26 -34.21
C PHE A 93 -3.14 -3.18 -32.73
N TRP A 94 -2.12 -3.18 -31.85
CA TRP A 94 -2.34 -2.95 -30.42
C TRP A 94 -2.98 -1.58 -30.16
N GLY A 95 -2.44 -0.52 -30.76
CA GLY A 95 -3.00 0.84 -30.64
C GLY A 95 -4.45 0.95 -31.15
N ILE A 96 -4.77 0.29 -32.27
CA ILE A 96 -6.14 0.20 -32.79
C ILE A 96 -7.04 -0.52 -31.79
N ARG A 97 -6.61 -1.67 -31.27
CA ARG A 97 -7.38 -2.47 -30.32
C ARG A 97 -7.75 -1.65 -29.08
N GLU A 98 -6.79 -0.93 -28.51
CA GLU A 98 -7.03 -0.06 -27.34
C GLU A 98 -7.95 1.13 -27.69
N ALA A 99 -7.77 1.76 -28.85
CA ALA A 99 -8.68 2.81 -29.31
C ALA A 99 -10.12 2.31 -29.53
N VAL A 100 -10.29 1.08 -30.06
CA VAL A 100 -11.61 0.45 -30.24
C VAL A 100 -12.27 0.14 -28.90
N LYS A 101 -11.53 -0.39 -27.92
CA LYS A 101 -12.04 -0.63 -26.56
C LYS A 101 -12.58 0.65 -25.94
N LEU A 102 -11.80 1.74 -25.99
CA LEU A 102 -12.22 3.03 -25.45
C LEU A 102 -13.48 3.54 -26.16
N ASN A 103 -13.55 3.45 -27.50
CA ASN A 103 -14.75 3.89 -28.23
C ASN A 103 -16.00 3.08 -27.88
N ARG A 104 -15.87 1.77 -27.63
CA ARG A 104 -16.98 0.95 -27.14
C ARG A 104 -17.43 1.42 -25.75
N LEU A 105 -16.49 1.63 -24.84
CA LEU A 105 -16.76 2.15 -23.50
C LEU A 105 -17.49 3.50 -23.57
N LEU A 106 -17.01 4.44 -24.39
CA LEU A 106 -17.64 5.75 -24.57
C LEU A 106 -19.06 5.68 -25.12
N SER A 107 -19.36 4.68 -25.96
CA SER A 107 -20.70 4.50 -26.52
C SER A 107 -21.72 4.02 -25.50
N THR A 108 -21.31 3.33 -24.45
CA THR A 108 -22.18 2.83 -23.37
C THR A 108 -22.12 3.69 -22.10
N LEU A 109 -21.07 4.50 -21.93
CA LEU A 109 -20.82 5.26 -20.70
C LEU A 109 -21.99 6.16 -20.30
N THR A 110 -22.66 6.77 -21.28
CA THR A 110 -23.78 7.68 -21.02
C THR A 110 -25.00 6.94 -20.48
N SER A 111 -25.36 5.78 -21.03
CA SER A 111 -26.48 4.99 -20.53
C SER A 111 -26.18 4.47 -19.13
N ILE A 112 -24.95 4.01 -18.90
CA ILE A 112 -24.53 3.49 -17.59
C ILE A 112 -24.60 4.58 -16.52
N PHE A 113 -24.18 5.81 -16.82
CA PHE A 113 -24.35 6.93 -15.88
C PHE A 113 -25.81 7.21 -15.54
N VAL A 114 -26.71 7.17 -16.53
CA VAL A 114 -28.15 7.35 -16.28
C VAL A 114 -28.70 6.23 -15.41
N GLU A 115 -28.34 4.99 -15.72
CA GLU A 115 -28.77 3.79 -14.98
C GLU A 115 -28.19 3.74 -13.57
N ALA A 116 -27.01 4.31 -13.34
CA ALA A 116 -26.38 4.46 -12.04
C ALA A 116 -26.88 5.69 -11.26
N GLY A 117 -27.88 6.41 -11.78
CA GLY A 117 -28.47 7.56 -11.11
C GLY A 117 -27.59 8.82 -11.14
N LEU A 118 -26.52 8.84 -11.94
CA LEU A 118 -25.63 9.99 -12.12
C LEU A 118 -26.23 11.00 -13.09
N LYS A 119 -27.34 11.59 -12.68
CA LYS A 119 -28.03 12.66 -13.42
C LYS A 119 -28.48 13.75 -12.45
N THR A 120 -28.39 14.98 -12.90
CA THR A 120 -28.99 16.13 -12.18
C THR A 120 -30.50 16.16 -12.40
N ASN A 121 -31.22 16.95 -11.58
CA ASN A 121 -32.66 17.20 -11.77
C ASN A 121 -32.98 17.81 -13.14
N MET A 122 -32.02 18.50 -13.76
CA MET A 122 -32.14 19.06 -15.11
C MET A 122 -31.73 18.07 -16.22
N GLY A 123 -31.54 16.78 -15.89
CA GLY A 123 -31.18 15.75 -16.86
C GLY A 123 -29.74 15.79 -17.37
N ARG A 124 -28.87 16.65 -16.80
CA ARG A 124 -27.44 16.66 -17.16
C ARG A 124 -26.73 15.46 -16.55
N VAL A 125 -25.90 14.80 -17.35
CA VAL A 125 -25.10 13.63 -16.97
C VAL A 125 -23.61 13.95 -17.11
N PRO A 126 -22.71 13.23 -16.41
CA PRO A 126 -21.28 13.39 -16.58
C PRO A 126 -20.86 13.14 -18.03
N SER A 127 -19.86 13.87 -18.51
CA SER A 127 -19.36 13.71 -19.87
C SER A 127 -17.87 13.38 -19.89
N PHE A 128 -17.49 12.50 -20.79
CA PHE A 128 -16.09 12.14 -20.99
C PHE A 128 -15.23 13.34 -21.40
N VAL A 129 -14.05 13.45 -20.80
CA VAL A 129 -13.04 14.46 -21.17
C VAL A 129 -11.80 13.77 -21.70
N ALA A 130 -11.22 12.85 -20.92
CA ALA A 130 -10.02 12.13 -21.30
C ALA A 130 -9.94 10.78 -20.58
N ASP A 131 -9.14 9.87 -21.12
CA ASP A 131 -8.73 8.65 -20.45
C ASP A 131 -7.30 8.34 -20.91
N HIS A 132 -6.44 8.00 -19.95
CA HIS A 132 -5.03 7.73 -20.21
C HIS A 132 -4.48 6.63 -19.30
N PRO A 133 -3.58 5.78 -19.81
CA PRO A 133 -2.92 4.76 -19.01
C PRO A 133 -1.99 5.41 -17.97
N ILE A 134 -2.06 4.93 -16.74
CA ILE A 134 -1.08 5.23 -15.68
C ILE A 134 0.07 4.21 -15.77
N ASP A 135 -0.29 2.92 -15.86
CA ASP A 135 0.61 1.77 -15.94
C ASP A 135 -0.04 0.59 -16.72
N SER A 136 0.56 -0.61 -16.66
CA SER A 136 0.15 -1.80 -17.43
C SER A 136 -1.19 -2.42 -17.03
N GLY A 137 -1.81 -1.96 -15.94
CA GLY A 137 -3.10 -2.44 -15.46
C GLY A 137 -4.09 -1.35 -15.09
N VAL A 138 -3.64 -0.09 -14.93
CA VAL A 138 -4.46 1.00 -14.40
C VAL A 138 -4.56 2.17 -15.38
N ARG A 139 -5.78 2.69 -15.50
CA ARG A 139 -6.12 3.86 -16.31
C ARG A 139 -6.78 4.93 -15.43
N GLU A 140 -6.67 6.19 -15.83
CA GLU A 140 -7.36 7.31 -15.19
C GLU A 140 -8.30 7.96 -16.20
N MET A 141 -9.59 7.87 -15.91
CA MET A 141 -10.65 8.54 -16.64
C MET A 141 -10.94 9.90 -16.01
N VAL A 142 -10.94 10.93 -16.85
CA VAL A 142 -11.32 12.30 -16.50
C VAL A 142 -12.70 12.56 -17.07
N LEU A 143 -13.64 12.91 -16.20
CA LEU A 143 -15.01 13.25 -16.54
C LEU A 143 -15.33 14.68 -16.10
N SER A 144 -16.12 15.39 -16.90
CA SER A 144 -16.83 16.57 -16.43
C SER A 144 -18.00 16.13 -15.57
N MET A 145 -18.11 16.68 -14.37
CA MET A 145 -19.17 16.31 -13.42
C MET A 145 -20.53 16.85 -13.86
N ASN A 146 -20.56 17.92 -14.67
CA ASN A 146 -21.79 18.55 -15.19
C ASN A 146 -22.86 18.84 -14.11
N GLY A 147 -22.42 19.14 -12.89
CA GLY A 147 -23.28 19.45 -11.73
C GLY A 147 -23.66 18.25 -10.86
N VAL A 148 -23.26 17.02 -11.22
CA VAL A 148 -23.44 15.83 -10.38
C VAL A 148 -22.41 15.87 -9.23
N PRO A 149 -22.83 15.79 -7.95
CA PRO A 149 -21.90 15.87 -6.82
C PRO A 149 -21.08 14.59 -6.65
N LEU A 150 -19.88 14.70 -6.07
CA LEU A 150 -19.01 13.54 -5.77
C LEU A 150 -19.71 12.47 -4.91
N SER A 151 -20.63 12.87 -4.02
CA SER A 151 -21.41 11.94 -3.21
C SER A 151 -22.24 10.96 -4.05
N ALA A 152 -22.82 11.43 -5.16
CA ALA A 152 -23.57 10.58 -6.09
C ALA A 152 -22.64 9.56 -6.77
N PHE A 153 -21.44 9.97 -7.21
CA PHE A 153 -20.43 9.04 -7.75
C PHE A 153 -20.02 7.97 -6.73
N LYS A 154 -19.86 8.35 -5.46
CA LYS A 154 -19.54 7.40 -4.39
C LYS A 154 -20.67 6.40 -4.13
N GLN A 155 -21.93 6.83 -4.20
CA GLN A 155 -23.10 5.94 -4.07
C GLN A 155 -23.24 5.00 -5.29
N ALA A 156 -22.94 5.51 -6.48
CA ALA A 156 -22.98 4.75 -7.72
C ALA A 156 -21.79 3.79 -7.92
N ARG A 157 -20.82 3.76 -6.98
CA ARG A 157 -19.54 3.08 -7.15
C ARG A 157 -19.67 1.62 -7.56
N GLU A 158 -20.48 0.84 -6.87
CA GLU A 158 -20.64 -0.60 -7.11
C GLU A 158 -21.17 -0.89 -8.52
N LYS A 159 -22.15 -0.11 -8.96
CA LYS A 159 -22.71 -0.21 -10.31
C LYS A 159 -21.69 0.22 -11.36
N LEU A 160 -20.94 1.29 -11.08
CA LEU A 160 -19.85 1.75 -11.96
C LEU A 160 -18.70 0.74 -12.07
N GLU A 161 -18.33 0.08 -10.97
CA GLU A 161 -17.34 -1.01 -10.94
C GLU A 161 -17.82 -2.17 -11.82
N THR A 162 -19.07 -2.60 -11.65
CA THR A 162 -19.68 -3.72 -12.40
C THR A 162 -19.80 -3.42 -13.90
N ASP A 163 -20.32 -2.24 -14.26
CA ASP A 163 -20.77 -1.96 -15.64
C ASP A 163 -19.70 -1.25 -16.49
N VAL A 164 -18.72 -0.57 -15.89
CA VAL A 164 -17.77 0.32 -16.61
C VAL A 164 -16.32 0.01 -16.30
N PHE A 165 -15.96 0.02 -15.02
CA PHE A 165 -14.58 0.28 -14.59
C PHE A 165 -13.84 -0.96 -14.08
N GLY A 166 -14.53 -2.09 -13.88
CA GLY A 166 -13.98 -3.25 -13.17
C GLY A 166 -13.77 -2.89 -11.70
N PHE A 167 -12.57 -2.42 -11.36
CA PHE A 167 -12.23 -1.97 -10.01
C PHE A 167 -11.90 -0.49 -9.99
N ILE A 168 -12.59 0.30 -9.14
CA ILE A 168 -12.30 1.73 -8.98
C ILE A 168 -11.33 1.92 -7.81
N GLU A 169 -10.11 2.35 -8.10
CA GLU A 169 -9.07 2.60 -7.10
C GLU A 169 -9.30 3.90 -6.32
N GLU A 170 -9.56 4.98 -7.04
CA GLU A 170 -9.65 6.32 -6.48
C GLU A 170 -10.63 7.17 -7.29
N MET A 171 -11.47 7.95 -6.59
CA MET A 171 -12.27 9.03 -7.19
C MET A 171 -11.83 10.37 -6.57
N LYS A 172 -11.22 11.23 -7.38
CA LYS A 172 -10.71 12.52 -6.95
C LYS A 172 -11.46 13.66 -7.63
N ASP A 173 -12.03 14.54 -6.80
CA ASP A 173 -12.78 15.73 -7.23
C ASP A 173 -11.82 16.92 -7.41
N GLU A 174 -11.76 17.44 -8.64
CA GLU A 174 -11.09 18.70 -8.97
C GLU A 174 -12.12 19.85 -9.02
N ARG A 175 -12.68 20.20 -7.85
CA ARG A 175 -13.76 21.20 -7.68
C ARG A 175 -13.59 22.48 -8.50
N ARG A 176 -12.37 23.02 -8.54
CA ARG A 176 -12.05 24.28 -9.28
C ARG A 176 -12.30 24.18 -10.79
N LYS A 177 -12.29 22.96 -11.35
CA LYS A 177 -12.47 22.71 -12.78
C LYS A 177 -13.80 22.01 -13.10
N GLY A 178 -14.59 21.62 -12.08
CA GLY A 178 -15.80 20.82 -12.28
C GLY A 178 -15.54 19.42 -12.84
N LEU A 179 -14.35 18.87 -12.58
CA LEU A 179 -13.91 17.57 -13.09
C LEU A 179 -13.80 16.54 -11.98
N ILE A 180 -14.00 15.27 -12.33
CA ILE A 180 -13.68 14.12 -11.49
C ILE A 180 -12.68 13.24 -12.23
N LYS A 181 -11.67 12.77 -11.50
CA LYS A 181 -10.70 11.78 -11.95
C LYS A 181 -11.00 10.46 -11.28
N ILE A 182 -11.23 9.43 -12.09
CA ILE A 182 -11.53 8.07 -11.64
C ILE A 182 -10.38 7.19 -12.09
N LYS A 183 -9.60 6.68 -11.15
CA LYS A 183 -8.59 5.65 -11.41
C LYS A 183 -9.26 4.29 -11.35
N TYR A 184 -9.06 3.49 -12.39
CA TYR A 184 -9.68 2.18 -12.49
C TYR A 184 -8.77 1.15 -13.14
N SER A 185 -9.09 -0.12 -12.93
CA SER A 185 -8.32 -1.25 -13.42
C SER A 185 -9.21 -2.42 -13.80
N GLU A 186 -8.85 -3.11 -14.89
CA GLU A 186 -9.48 -4.38 -15.30
C GLU A 186 -8.90 -5.58 -14.54
N LYS A 187 -7.73 -5.44 -13.89
CA LYS A 187 -7.03 -6.53 -13.20
C LYS A 187 -7.33 -6.48 -11.72
N ASP A 188 -7.71 -7.61 -11.14
CA ASP A 188 -7.82 -7.71 -9.69
C ASP A 188 -6.41 -7.65 -9.05
N ILE A 189 -6.34 -7.22 -7.79
CA ILE A 189 -5.12 -7.33 -7.00
C ILE A 189 -4.80 -8.82 -6.85
N PRO A 190 -3.55 -9.26 -7.12
CA PRO A 190 -3.16 -10.65 -6.92
C PRO A 190 -3.51 -11.14 -5.52
N LYS A 191 -3.93 -12.39 -5.39
CA LYS A 191 -4.33 -12.97 -4.09
C LYS A 191 -3.14 -13.25 -3.18
N ILE A 192 -1.99 -13.54 -3.77
CA ILE A 192 -0.74 -13.81 -3.06
C ILE A 192 0.36 -13.04 -3.79
N ILE A 193 1.18 -12.35 -3.00
CA ILE A 193 2.35 -11.63 -3.46
C ILE A 193 3.45 -12.00 -2.50
N ASN A 194 4.58 -12.51 -3.00
CA ASN A 194 5.73 -12.81 -2.15
C ASN A 194 6.66 -11.61 -2.15
N LEU A 195 7.17 -11.25 -0.97
CA LEU A 195 8.19 -10.22 -0.85
C LEU A 195 9.54 -10.81 -1.24
N GLU A 196 10.05 -10.45 -2.42
CA GLU A 196 11.33 -10.97 -2.93
C GLU A 196 12.51 -10.54 -2.05
N SER A 197 12.54 -9.27 -1.64
CA SER A 197 13.59 -8.72 -0.80
C SER A 197 13.05 -7.63 0.13
N PRO A 198 13.29 -7.73 1.45
CA PRO A 198 13.02 -6.66 2.39
C PRO A 198 14.16 -5.62 2.47
N TYR A 199 15.14 -5.62 1.56
CA TYR A 199 16.24 -4.64 1.50
C TYR A 199 16.00 -3.55 0.44
N GLY A 200 16.77 -2.46 0.52
CA GLY A 200 16.80 -1.42 -0.52
C GLY A 200 15.69 -0.39 -0.39
N TYR A 201 15.00 -0.37 0.75
CA TYR A 201 14.01 0.65 1.07
C TYR A 201 14.69 1.89 1.63
N ARG A 202 14.12 3.08 1.36
CA ARG A 202 14.60 4.32 1.95
C ARG A 202 14.49 4.24 3.47
N HIS A 203 15.32 4.99 4.19
CA HIS A 203 15.23 5.08 5.64
C HIS A 203 13.80 5.35 6.10
N TYR A 204 13.35 4.52 7.04
CA TYR A 204 12.04 4.53 7.68
C TYR A 204 10.84 4.26 6.76
N ASP A 205 11.07 3.85 5.51
CA ASP A 205 10.01 3.32 4.66
C ASP A 205 9.54 1.95 5.18
N PHE A 206 8.24 1.72 5.07
CA PHE A 206 7.62 0.43 5.27
C PHE A 206 6.65 0.15 4.11
N ILE A 207 6.52 -1.14 3.81
CA ILE A 207 5.59 -1.62 2.79
C ILE A 207 4.19 -1.59 3.40
N VAL A 208 3.25 -0.94 2.71
CA VAL A 208 1.82 -0.97 3.07
C VAL A 208 1.17 -2.19 2.41
N GLY A 209 1.49 -2.40 1.14
CA GLY A 209 1.03 -3.53 0.34
C GLY A 209 0.93 -3.15 -1.13
N ASN A 210 0.58 -4.10 -1.99
CA ASN A 210 0.43 -3.85 -3.42
C ASN A 210 -1.02 -3.50 -3.74
N THR A 211 -1.17 -2.41 -4.46
CA THR A 211 -2.41 -2.03 -5.14
C THR A 211 -2.43 -2.62 -6.54
N ARG A 212 -3.49 -2.35 -7.31
CA ARG A 212 -3.51 -2.64 -8.75
C ARG A 212 -2.44 -1.86 -9.53
N THR A 213 -1.97 -0.72 -8.99
CA THR A 213 -0.89 0.11 -9.57
C THR A 213 0.54 -0.32 -9.17
N GLY A 214 0.67 -1.37 -8.36
CA GLY A 214 1.94 -1.83 -7.81
C GLY A 214 2.11 -1.51 -6.32
N GLU A 215 3.35 -1.61 -5.84
CA GLU A 215 3.68 -1.53 -4.42
C GLU A 215 3.44 -0.13 -3.85
N LYS A 216 2.58 -0.07 -2.82
CA LYS A 216 2.37 1.12 -2.02
C LYS A 216 3.27 1.06 -0.79
N ARG A 217 4.02 2.14 -0.60
CA ARG A 217 4.88 2.37 0.56
C ARG A 217 4.37 3.55 1.36
N SER A 218 4.77 3.61 2.61
CA SER A 218 4.63 4.77 3.47
C SER A 218 5.88 4.92 4.33
N ASN A 219 6.05 6.05 5.01
CA ASN A 219 7.23 6.36 5.79
C ASN A 219 6.85 6.76 7.22
N LEU A 220 7.61 6.33 8.23
CA LEU A 220 7.34 6.69 9.64
C LEU A 220 7.52 8.19 9.93
N GLU A 221 8.19 8.97 9.07
CA GLU A 221 8.29 10.43 9.22
C GLU A 221 6.97 11.13 8.87
N THR A 222 6.28 10.61 7.87
CA THR A 222 5.00 11.14 7.38
C THR A 222 3.82 10.54 8.14
N THR A 223 3.88 9.23 8.42
CA THR A 223 2.82 8.44 9.03
C THR A 223 3.39 7.71 10.26
N PRO A 224 3.59 8.44 11.38
CA PRO A 224 4.46 8.02 12.50
C PRO A 224 3.87 6.95 13.42
N HIS A 225 2.55 6.86 13.47
CA HIS A 225 1.87 5.94 14.38
C HIS A 225 0.79 5.18 13.63
N LEU A 226 0.74 3.87 13.85
CA LEU A 226 -0.07 2.94 13.08
C LEU A 226 -1.04 2.16 13.96
N LEU A 227 -2.24 1.93 13.44
CA LEU A 227 -3.19 0.95 13.95
C LEU A 227 -3.33 -0.19 12.94
N ILE A 228 -3.03 -1.42 13.35
CA ILE A 228 -3.12 -2.61 12.49
C ILE A 228 -4.14 -3.58 13.08
N ALA A 229 -5.27 -3.78 12.42
CA ALA A 229 -6.35 -4.60 12.97
C ALA A 229 -6.82 -5.65 11.97
N GLY A 230 -7.33 -6.78 12.47
CA GLY A 230 -7.84 -7.86 11.63
C GLY A 230 -8.25 -9.07 12.45
N THR A 231 -9.09 -9.93 11.90
CA THR A 231 -9.45 -11.21 12.54
C THR A 231 -8.25 -12.17 12.60
N SER A 232 -8.40 -13.25 13.38
CA SER A 232 -7.43 -14.35 13.35
C SER A 232 -7.25 -14.87 11.92
N ASN A 233 -6.02 -15.23 11.55
CA ASN A 233 -5.66 -15.78 10.23
C ASN A 233 -5.88 -14.82 9.01
N SER A 234 -6.22 -13.55 9.24
CA SER A 234 -6.42 -12.56 8.17
C SER A 234 -5.13 -12.05 7.52
N GLY A 235 -3.97 -12.28 8.15
CA GLY A 235 -2.65 -11.79 7.69
C GLY A 235 -2.00 -10.74 8.61
N LYS A 236 -2.67 -10.32 9.69
CA LYS A 236 -2.16 -9.33 10.68
C LYS A 236 -0.75 -9.66 11.21
N SER A 237 -0.55 -10.84 11.78
CA SER A 237 0.74 -11.22 12.39
C SER A 237 1.85 -11.32 11.35
N THR A 238 1.56 -11.90 10.19
CA THR A 238 2.49 -11.97 9.05
C THR A 238 2.93 -10.59 8.60
N TYR A 239 1.99 -9.64 8.49
CA TYR A 239 2.32 -8.25 8.16
C TYR A 239 3.20 -7.58 9.23
N LEU A 240 2.88 -7.75 10.52
CA LEU A 240 3.68 -7.18 11.60
C LEU A 240 5.12 -7.67 11.54
N LYS A 241 5.33 -8.97 11.33
CA LYS A 241 6.66 -9.54 11.16
C LYS A 241 7.38 -8.97 9.94
N GLN A 242 6.69 -8.87 8.80
CA GLN A 242 7.21 -8.25 7.58
C GLN A 242 7.59 -6.77 7.80
N PHE A 243 6.75 -6.01 8.50
CA PHE A 243 6.96 -4.61 8.84
C PHE A 243 8.20 -4.43 9.73
N ILE A 244 8.31 -5.21 10.81
CA ILE A 244 9.45 -5.17 11.73
C ILE A 244 10.73 -5.54 10.99
N SER A 245 10.74 -6.64 10.24
CA SER A 245 11.91 -7.09 9.46
C SER A 245 12.37 -6.04 8.45
N THR A 246 11.44 -5.45 7.69
CA THR A 246 11.77 -4.40 6.71
C THR A 246 12.41 -3.19 7.38
N LEU A 247 11.84 -2.70 8.48
CA LEU A 247 12.40 -1.55 9.19
C LEU A 247 13.75 -1.89 9.84
N TYR A 248 13.88 -3.07 10.45
CA TYR A 248 15.10 -3.50 11.13
C TYR A 248 16.27 -3.58 10.16
N LEU A 249 16.06 -4.19 8.99
CA LEU A 249 17.09 -4.43 7.98
C LEU A 249 17.56 -3.14 7.27
N ASN A 250 16.68 -2.15 7.08
CA ASN A 250 17.03 -0.90 6.37
C ASN A 250 17.42 0.26 7.29
N ASN A 251 17.35 0.10 8.62
CA ASN A 251 17.59 1.19 9.56
C ASN A 251 18.44 0.74 10.75
N SER A 252 19.76 0.84 10.65
CA SER A 252 20.71 0.40 11.68
C SER A 252 20.64 1.19 12.99
N SER A 253 20.12 2.42 12.97
CA SER A 253 19.98 3.28 14.15
C SER A 253 18.65 3.15 14.89
N CYS A 254 17.70 2.35 14.38
CA CYS A 254 16.39 2.17 15.02
C CYS A 254 16.46 1.20 16.20
N GLU A 255 15.82 1.54 17.31
CA GLU A 255 15.53 0.64 18.41
C GLU A 255 14.08 0.14 18.34
N PHE A 256 13.83 -1.09 18.78
CA PHE A 256 12.52 -1.71 18.78
C PHE A 256 12.13 -2.20 20.16
N THR A 257 10.88 -1.99 20.54
CA THR A 257 10.26 -2.61 21.72
C THR A 257 9.01 -3.34 21.27
N LEU A 258 9.01 -4.66 21.41
CA LEU A 258 7.90 -5.53 21.05
C LEU A 258 7.19 -5.96 22.34
N ILE A 259 5.92 -5.61 22.47
CA ILE A 259 5.07 -6.04 23.58
C ILE A 259 4.18 -7.17 23.04
N ASP A 260 4.54 -8.40 23.41
CA ASP A 260 3.87 -9.65 23.03
C ASP A 260 3.54 -10.43 24.30
N LEU A 261 2.34 -10.17 24.82
CA LEU A 261 1.86 -10.72 26.09
C LEU A 261 1.35 -12.16 25.97
N LYS A 262 1.46 -12.78 24.79
CA LYS A 262 1.11 -14.19 24.54
C LYS A 262 2.36 -15.06 24.56
N ASN A 263 3.14 -14.93 25.63
CA ASN A 263 4.39 -15.65 25.87
C ASN A 263 5.51 -15.41 24.83
N GLY A 264 5.43 -14.36 24.01
CA GLY A 264 6.48 -14.04 23.04
C GLY A 264 6.50 -14.95 21.79
N LEU A 265 5.48 -15.80 21.60
CA LEU A 265 5.47 -16.79 20.53
C LEU A 265 5.39 -16.15 19.13
N GLU A 266 4.64 -15.05 19.00
CA GLU A 266 4.46 -14.33 17.73
C GLU A 266 5.72 -13.54 17.34
N SER A 267 6.60 -13.28 18.31
CA SER A 267 7.82 -12.48 18.16
C SER A 267 9.12 -13.30 18.27
N ILE A 268 9.04 -14.64 18.27
CA ILE A 268 10.17 -15.55 18.48
C ILE A 268 11.36 -15.24 17.54
N GLN A 269 11.08 -14.87 16.29
CA GLN A 269 12.11 -14.54 15.29
C GLN A 269 12.94 -13.30 15.66
N PHE A 270 12.45 -12.44 16.55
CA PHE A 270 13.10 -11.19 16.92
C PHE A 270 13.85 -11.25 18.25
N HIS A 271 13.81 -12.39 18.95
CA HIS A 271 14.57 -12.57 20.18
C HIS A 271 16.08 -12.51 19.91
N ASN A 272 16.83 -11.93 20.85
CA ASN A 272 18.29 -11.80 20.82
C ASN A 272 18.85 -10.97 19.64
N LEU A 273 18.02 -10.11 19.03
CA LEU A 273 18.51 -9.09 18.11
C LEU A 273 19.02 -7.88 18.92
N PRO A 274 20.24 -7.35 18.65
CA PRO A 274 20.88 -6.30 19.46
C PRO A 274 20.04 -5.05 19.73
N ARG A 275 19.10 -4.73 18.83
CA ARG A 275 18.28 -3.51 18.88
C ARG A 275 16.80 -3.78 19.16
N VAL A 276 16.44 -5.02 19.52
CA VAL A 276 15.06 -5.42 19.80
C VAL A 276 14.93 -5.88 21.24
N LYS A 277 14.00 -5.26 21.97
CA LYS A 277 13.58 -5.72 23.30
C LYS A 277 12.16 -6.31 23.21
N VAL A 278 12.02 -7.60 23.47
CA VAL A 278 10.73 -8.27 23.62
C VAL A 278 10.29 -8.25 25.09
N ILE A 279 9.03 -7.89 25.33
CA ILE A 279 8.40 -7.84 26.65
C ILE A 279 7.17 -8.74 26.62
N THR A 280 7.12 -9.69 27.55
CA THR A 280 6.05 -10.69 27.63
C THR A 280 5.16 -10.55 28.85
N ARG A 281 5.48 -9.63 29.78
CA ARG A 281 4.70 -9.38 31.00
C ARG A 281 3.99 -8.02 30.93
N PRO A 282 2.70 -7.93 31.26
CA PRO A 282 1.96 -6.66 31.18
C PRO A 282 2.52 -5.57 32.11
N GLN A 283 2.96 -5.93 33.32
CA GLN A 283 3.52 -4.98 34.27
C GLN A 283 4.85 -4.39 33.77
N GLU A 284 5.74 -5.23 33.22
CA GLU A 284 6.98 -4.77 32.59
C GLU A 284 6.68 -3.86 31.38
N ALA A 285 5.63 -4.17 30.61
CA ALA A 285 5.20 -3.33 29.49
C ALA A 285 4.78 -1.94 29.96
N VAL A 286 3.98 -1.83 31.03
CA VAL A 286 3.58 -0.54 31.63
C VAL A 286 4.80 0.26 32.09
N GLU A 287 5.75 -0.39 32.76
CA GLU A 287 6.99 0.26 33.21
C GLU A 287 7.84 0.75 32.04
N LYS A 288 8.01 -0.08 31.01
CA LYS A 288 8.76 0.29 29.81
C LYS A 288 8.11 1.47 29.10
N LEU A 289 6.78 1.46 28.95
CA LEU A 289 6.03 2.58 28.37
C LEU A 289 6.22 3.86 29.19
N ALA A 290 6.18 3.78 30.52
CA ALA A 290 6.43 4.94 31.39
C ALA A 290 7.86 5.49 31.25
N ARG A 291 8.86 4.62 31.06
CA ARG A 291 10.25 5.04 30.77
C ARG A 291 10.35 5.71 29.40
N LEU A 292 9.66 5.19 28.39
CA LEU A 292 9.61 5.81 27.05
C LEU A 292 8.96 7.18 27.08
N GLN A 293 7.91 7.36 27.89
CA GLN A 293 7.29 8.67 28.10
C GLN A 293 8.28 9.69 28.67
N LYS A 294 9.08 9.30 29.67
CA LYS A 294 10.15 10.17 30.20
C LYS A 294 11.19 10.49 29.12
N LYS A 295 11.60 9.48 28.34
CA LYS A 295 12.53 9.64 27.20
C LYS A 295 12.01 10.62 26.15
N ILE A 296 10.70 10.66 25.88
CA ILE A 296 10.10 11.69 25.01
C ILE A 296 10.33 13.09 25.56
N ALA A 297 10.06 13.32 26.85
CA ALA A 297 10.25 14.61 27.48
C ALA A 297 11.74 15.05 27.48
N GLU A 298 12.64 14.12 27.78
CA GLU A 298 14.09 14.33 27.70
C GLU A 298 14.54 14.72 26.29
N ARG A 299 14.07 13.98 25.26
CA ARG A 299 14.39 14.29 23.86
C ARG A 299 13.79 15.62 23.42
N ALA A 300 12.59 15.96 23.86
CA ALA A 300 11.97 17.26 23.53
C ALA A 300 12.81 18.42 24.09
N ASN A 301 13.24 18.33 25.35
CA ASN A 301 14.11 19.33 25.98
C ASN A 301 15.47 19.42 25.26
N PHE A 302 16.03 18.27 24.86
CA PHE A 302 17.26 18.21 24.09
C PHE A 302 17.16 18.92 22.74
N LEU A 303 16.06 18.70 22.01
CA LEU A 303 15.81 19.38 20.73
C LEU A 303 15.64 20.89 20.92
N LEU A 304 14.87 21.32 21.94
CA LEU A 304 14.70 22.73 22.27
C LEU A 304 16.03 23.42 22.60
N ALA A 305 16.91 22.77 23.37
CA ALA A 305 18.24 23.29 23.69
C ALA A 305 19.16 23.46 22.46
N ASN A 306 18.89 22.68 21.41
CA ASN A 306 19.55 22.75 20.11
C ASN A 306 18.82 23.65 19.09
N GLY A 307 17.68 24.26 19.47
CA GLY A 307 16.88 25.10 18.58
C GLY A 307 16.17 24.32 17.47
N CYS A 308 15.91 23.03 17.68
CA CYS A 308 15.24 22.15 16.73
C CYS A 308 13.82 21.84 17.17
N HIS A 309 12.89 21.76 16.22
CA HIS A 309 11.52 21.29 16.45
C HIS A 309 11.40 19.77 16.30
N LYS A 310 12.28 19.14 15.51
CA LYS A 310 12.26 17.69 15.24
C LYS A 310 13.65 17.10 15.14
N ILE A 311 13.76 15.77 15.29
CA ILE A 311 15.05 15.07 15.22
C ILE A 311 15.73 15.19 13.86
N GLU A 312 14.98 15.34 12.76
CA GLU A 312 15.55 15.48 11.42
C GLU A 312 16.31 16.81 11.29
N GLU A 313 15.78 17.87 11.90
CA GLU A 313 16.45 19.18 11.96
C GLU A 313 17.75 19.10 12.78
N PHE A 314 17.73 18.34 13.88
CA PHE A 314 18.93 18.10 14.68
C PHE A 314 19.98 17.32 13.89
N PHE A 315 19.60 16.28 13.16
CA PHE A 315 20.55 15.51 12.33
C PHE A 315 21.13 16.34 11.19
N ALA A 316 20.40 17.33 10.68
CA ALA A 316 20.86 18.25 9.65
C ALA A 316 21.80 19.36 10.18
N LEU A 317 21.93 19.53 11.51
CA LEU A 317 22.86 20.52 12.07
C LEU A 317 24.32 20.17 11.77
N PRO A 318 25.16 21.18 11.49
CA PRO A 318 26.62 21.02 11.48
C PRO A 318 27.13 20.43 12.80
N LYS A 319 28.15 19.56 12.73
CA LYS A 319 28.66 18.83 13.90
C LYS A 319 29.13 19.75 15.03
N ASP A 320 29.67 20.91 14.69
CA ASP A 320 30.14 21.97 15.62
C ASP A 320 29.00 22.70 16.32
N LYS A 321 27.78 22.65 15.77
CA LYS A 321 26.58 23.29 16.34
C LYS A 321 25.74 22.34 17.20
N LYS A 322 25.99 21.03 17.14
CA LYS A 322 25.29 20.04 17.96
C LYS A 322 25.75 20.14 19.42
N LYS A 323 24.82 20.49 20.31
CA LYS A 323 25.03 20.52 21.75
C LYS A 323 24.58 19.18 22.34
N TRP A 324 25.55 18.37 22.73
CA TRP A 324 25.34 17.10 23.42
C TRP A 324 25.06 17.30 24.91
N THR A 325 24.44 16.30 25.54
CA THR A 325 24.13 16.29 26.98
C THR A 325 24.67 15.01 27.61
N GLU A 326 24.61 14.90 28.94
CA GLU A 326 24.97 13.64 29.61
C GLU A 326 24.06 12.48 29.23
N GLN A 327 22.79 12.77 28.92
CA GLN A 327 21.76 11.79 28.57
C GLN A 327 21.77 11.42 27.08
N VAL A 328 22.18 12.35 26.20
CA VAL A 328 22.27 12.17 24.75
C VAL A 328 23.68 12.52 24.30
N LYS A 329 24.51 11.50 24.07
CA LYS A 329 25.95 11.64 23.78
C LYS A 329 26.27 11.41 22.31
N SER A 330 25.36 10.79 21.58
CA SER A 330 25.54 10.41 20.18
C SER A 330 24.22 10.39 19.40
N ASP A 331 24.32 10.37 18.07
CA ASP A 331 23.15 10.23 17.19
C ASP A 331 22.37 8.93 17.47
N LYS A 332 23.03 7.89 18.03
CA LYS A 332 22.40 6.62 18.42
C LYS A 332 21.40 6.81 19.57
N ASP A 333 21.71 7.67 20.54
CA ASP A 333 20.88 7.88 21.73
C ASP A 333 19.55 8.57 21.40
N ILE A 334 19.54 9.37 20.33
CA ILE A 334 18.36 10.02 19.77
C ILE A 334 17.81 9.33 18.50
N GLY A 335 18.35 8.15 18.17
CA GLY A 335 17.84 7.29 17.10
C GLY A 335 16.35 6.98 17.27
N ARG A 336 15.67 6.65 16.17
CA ARG A 336 14.23 6.38 16.22
C ARG A 336 13.94 5.15 17.06
N HIS A 337 12.85 5.19 17.81
CA HIS A 337 12.38 4.08 18.63
C HIS A 337 11.00 3.65 18.17
N VAL A 338 10.87 2.43 17.67
CA VAL A 338 9.60 1.86 17.22
C VAL A 338 9.04 0.94 18.31
N VAL A 339 7.86 1.29 18.83
CA VAL A 339 7.16 0.54 19.88
C VAL A 339 5.99 -0.20 19.24
N ILE A 340 5.99 -1.53 19.32
CA ILE A 340 4.97 -2.38 18.73
C ILE A 340 4.20 -3.06 19.87
N VAL A 341 2.88 -2.92 19.89
CA VAL A 341 1.96 -3.65 20.78
C VAL A 341 1.22 -4.66 19.93
N ASP A 342 1.55 -5.95 20.01
CA ASP A 342 0.99 -6.98 19.10
C ASP A 342 -0.52 -7.21 19.32
N GLU A 343 -0.95 -7.24 20.57
CA GLU A 343 -2.37 -7.33 20.92
C GLU A 343 -2.71 -6.31 22.01
N ALA A 344 -3.27 -5.18 21.59
CA ALA A 344 -3.68 -4.09 22.46
C ALA A 344 -4.68 -4.53 23.52
N ALA A 345 -5.54 -5.49 23.22
CA ALA A 345 -6.53 -5.97 24.18
C ALA A 345 -5.89 -6.60 25.43
N GLU A 346 -4.74 -7.28 25.28
CA GLU A 346 -4.01 -7.90 26.41
C GLU A 346 -3.39 -6.85 27.34
N LEU A 347 -3.16 -5.63 26.84
CA LEU A 347 -2.52 -4.55 27.60
C LEU A 347 -3.52 -3.49 28.09
N PHE A 348 -4.61 -3.24 27.36
CA PHE A 348 -5.54 -2.15 27.63
C PHE A 348 -6.80 -2.59 28.36
N LEU A 349 -7.01 -3.89 28.57
CA LEU A 349 -8.12 -4.42 29.34
C LEU A 349 -7.64 -4.98 30.67
N VAL A 350 -8.56 -5.09 31.62
CA VAL A 350 -8.31 -5.77 32.89
C VAL A 350 -8.09 -7.25 32.60
N GLY A 351 -7.04 -7.81 33.16
CA GLY A 351 -6.67 -9.22 33.02
C GLY A 351 -6.16 -9.78 34.34
N ALA A 352 -5.68 -11.02 34.31
CA ALA A 352 -5.17 -11.70 35.51
C ALA A 352 -3.96 -10.98 36.13
N GLU A 353 -3.07 -10.43 35.32
CA GLU A 353 -1.84 -9.76 35.78
C GLU A 353 -1.95 -8.23 35.85
N LEU A 354 -3.01 -7.64 35.27
CA LEU A 354 -3.16 -6.19 35.13
C LEU A 354 -4.52 -5.71 35.65
N ASN A 355 -4.50 -4.87 36.67
CA ASN A 355 -5.70 -4.24 37.22
C ASN A 355 -6.19 -3.08 36.35
N ALA A 356 -7.37 -2.52 36.68
CA ALA A 356 -7.98 -1.42 35.94
C ALA A 356 -7.08 -0.17 35.83
N GLU A 357 -6.35 0.13 36.89
CA GLU A 357 -5.42 1.27 36.89
C GLU A 357 -4.25 1.04 35.93
N GLY A 358 -3.64 -0.15 35.94
CA GLY A 358 -2.54 -0.52 35.05
C GLY A 358 -2.95 -0.49 33.58
N ALA A 359 -4.12 -1.06 33.25
CA ALA A 359 -4.69 -1.07 31.90
C ALA A 359 -4.97 0.36 31.39
N SER A 360 -5.60 1.19 32.23
CA SER A 360 -5.87 2.60 31.94
C SER A 360 -4.58 3.40 31.76
N LYS A 361 -3.59 3.17 32.63
CA LYS A 361 -2.27 3.81 32.57
C LYS A 361 -1.53 3.44 31.29
N ALA A 362 -1.51 2.17 30.91
CA ALA A 362 -0.88 1.71 29.66
C ALA A 362 -1.48 2.42 28.45
N ARG A 363 -2.81 2.40 28.35
CA ARG A 363 -3.58 3.03 27.27
C ARG A 363 -3.29 4.53 27.18
N ARG A 364 -3.31 5.23 28.32
CA ARG A 364 -2.99 6.66 28.41
C ARG A 364 -1.58 6.96 27.94
N ILE A 365 -0.59 6.17 28.37
CA ILE A 365 0.80 6.38 27.96
C ILE A 365 0.93 6.16 26.45
N VAL A 366 0.36 5.08 25.89
CA VAL A 366 0.38 4.83 24.43
C VAL A 366 -0.20 6.00 23.66
N ALA A 367 -1.34 6.55 24.10
CA ALA A 367 -1.93 7.74 23.49
C ALA A 367 -1.00 8.97 23.55
N GLN A 368 -0.31 9.17 24.67
CA GLN A 368 0.65 10.26 24.84
C GLN A 368 1.91 10.07 23.97
N LEU A 369 2.43 8.84 23.87
CA LEU A 369 3.53 8.52 22.96
C LEU A 369 3.13 8.80 21.50
N ALA A 370 1.90 8.47 21.11
CA ALA A 370 1.40 8.75 19.76
C ALA A 370 1.14 10.25 19.50
N ALA A 371 0.75 11.00 20.53
CA ALA A 371 0.53 12.44 20.39
C ALA A 371 1.84 13.25 20.31
N GLN A 372 2.88 12.82 21.04
CA GLN A 372 4.11 13.59 21.26
C GLN A 372 5.35 12.99 20.59
N GLY A 373 5.31 11.72 20.20
CA GLY A 373 6.48 10.93 19.79
C GLY A 373 7.07 11.30 18.43
N ARG A 374 6.24 11.73 17.47
CA ARG A 374 6.65 12.02 16.08
C ARG A 374 7.91 12.89 16.01
N ALA A 375 7.89 14.05 16.67
CA ALA A 375 8.96 15.04 16.60
C ALA A 375 10.27 14.53 17.22
N VAL A 376 10.19 13.70 18.25
CA VAL A 376 11.32 13.14 19.00
C VAL A 376 11.74 11.74 18.51
N GLY A 377 11.17 11.28 17.40
CA GLY A 377 11.50 10.00 16.78
C GLY A 377 11.01 8.77 17.56
N VAL A 378 9.96 8.88 18.35
CA VAL A 378 9.30 7.71 18.96
C VAL A 378 8.03 7.41 18.16
N HIS A 379 7.92 6.19 17.65
CA HIS A 379 6.84 5.71 16.79
C HIS A 379 6.10 4.58 17.47
N VAL A 380 4.79 4.51 17.28
CA VAL A 380 3.91 3.58 18.01
C VAL A 380 3.04 2.85 17.02
N ILE A 381 3.15 1.53 17.02
CA ILE A 381 2.37 0.63 16.20
C ILE A 381 1.53 -0.20 17.17
N VAL A 382 0.22 -0.05 17.09
CA VAL A 382 -0.72 -0.81 17.91
C VAL A 382 -1.43 -1.78 16.99
N SER A 383 -1.50 -3.04 17.38
CA SER A 383 -2.31 -4.01 16.68
C SER A 383 -3.29 -4.73 17.59
N THR A 384 -4.38 -5.20 16.99
CA THR A 384 -5.42 -5.91 17.74
C THR A 384 -6.25 -6.80 16.83
N GLN A 385 -6.70 -7.93 17.38
CA GLN A 385 -7.75 -8.77 16.80
C GLN A 385 -9.13 -8.47 17.39
N ARG A 386 -9.22 -7.58 18.38
CA ARG A 386 -10.45 -7.18 19.05
C ARG A 386 -10.84 -5.75 18.66
N PRO A 387 -11.70 -5.57 17.64
CA PRO A 387 -12.14 -4.25 17.17
C PRO A 387 -13.22 -3.64 18.08
N ASP A 388 -12.91 -3.49 19.38
CA ASP A 388 -13.78 -2.93 20.41
C ASP A 388 -13.35 -1.50 20.78
N VAL A 389 -14.32 -0.60 20.95
CA VAL A 389 -14.11 0.78 21.43
C VAL A 389 -13.43 0.83 22.80
N LYS A 390 -13.63 -0.19 23.64
CA LYS A 390 -12.92 -0.34 24.93
C LYS A 390 -11.43 -0.56 24.76
N VAL A 391 -10.99 -1.11 23.63
CA VAL A 391 -9.57 -1.31 23.30
C VAL A 391 -9.06 -0.11 22.51
N ILE A 392 -9.79 0.28 21.47
CA ILE A 392 -9.44 1.36 20.55
C ILE A 392 -10.46 2.50 20.70
N ASP A 393 -10.25 3.33 21.72
CA ASP A 393 -11.07 4.52 21.93
C ASP A 393 -10.71 5.66 20.96
N GLY A 394 -11.50 6.74 20.98
CA GLY A 394 -11.28 7.91 20.14
C GLY A 394 -9.93 8.59 20.37
N THR A 395 -9.39 8.54 21.59
CA THR A 395 -8.12 9.20 21.93
C THR A 395 -6.93 8.48 21.29
N ILE A 396 -6.91 7.15 21.36
CA ILE A 396 -5.91 6.34 20.64
C ILE A 396 -6.10 6.50 19.14
N LYS A 397 -7.33 6.31 18.65
CA LYS A 397 -7.64 6.30 17.21
C LYS A 397 -7.31 7.62 16.50
N THR A 398 -7.41 8.75 17.19
CA THR A 398 -7.08 10.08 16.63
C THR A 398 -5.58 10.28 16.44
N ASN A 399 -4.75 9.63 17.25
CA ASN A 399 -3.29 9.75 17.17
C ASN A 399 -2.63 8.67 16.29
N LEU A 400 -3.31 7.55 16.04
CA LEU A 400 -2.87 6.50 15.11
C LEU A 400 -3.38 6.79 13.69
N GLN A 401 -2.63 7.62 12.95
CA GLN A 401 -3.02 8.17 11.65
C GLN A 401 -3.08 7.12 10.54
N GLY A 402 -2.06 6.28 10.45
CA GLY A 402 -2.01 5.19 9.48
C GLY A 402 -2.80 4.00 10.00
N ARG A 403 -3.79 3.53 9.25
CA ARG A 403 -4.57 2.36 9.66
C ARG A 403 -4.54 1.30 8.58
N LEU A 404 -4.00 0.13 8.91
CA LEU A 404 -4.08 -1.05 8.05
C LEU A 404 -5.08 -2.02 8.65
N CYS A 405 -6.23 -2.16 8.01
CA CYS A 405 -7.30 -3.02 8.49
C CYS A 405 -7.49 -4.19 7.53
N PHE A 406 -7.15 -5.40 7.98
CA PHE A 406 -7.52 -6.62 7.29
C PHE A 406 -9.03 -6.87 7.42
N GLN A 407 -9.49 -7.94 6.79
CA GLN A 407 -10.89 -8.34 6.82
C GLN A 407 -11.45 -8.36 8.26
N MET A 408 -12.64 -7.77 8.41
CA MET A 408 -13.39 -7.68 9.66
C MET A 408 -14.65 -8.55 9.57
N PRO A 409 -15.15 -9.10 10.69
CA PRO A 409 -16.28 -10.01 10.67
C PRO A 409 -17.62 -9.32 10.40
N ASP A 410 -17.72 -8.02 10.73
CA ASP A 410 -18.95 -7.24 10.59
C ASP A 410 -18.68 -5.73 10.41
N ASN A 411 -19.74 -5.02 10.01
CA ASN A 411 -19.72 -3.58 9.76
C ASN A 411 -19.37 -2.77 11.01
N ALA A 412 -19.78 -3.21 12.20
CA ALA A 412 -19.53 -2.48 13.45
C ALA A 412 -18.03 -2.50 13.79
N SER A 413 -17.39 -3.67 13.67
CA SER A 413 -15.97 -3.90 13.83
C SER A 413 -15.14 -3.06 12.86
N SER A 414 -15.55 -3.04 11.59
CA SER A 414 -14.95 -2.23 10.54
C SER A 414 -15.05 -0.74 10.86
N MET A 415 -16.23 -0.26 11.28
CA MET A 415 -16.45 1.13 11.70
C MET A 415 -15.61 1.53 12.91
N THR A 416 -15.44 0.65 13.90
CA THR A 416 -14.61 0.94 15.09
C THR A 416 -13.18 1.32 14.70
N ILE A 417 -12.57 0.58 13.77
CA ILE A 417 -11.17 0.75 13.36
C ILE A 417 -11.03 1.81 12.24
N LEU A 418 -11.80 1.67 11.17
CA LEU A 418 -11.62 2.44 9.94
C LEU A 418 -12.54 3.65 9.81
N ASP A 419 -13.53 3.84 10.69
CA ASP A 419 -14.65 4.77 10.47
C ASP A 419 -15.31 4.58 9.09
N SER A 420 -15.30 3.33 8.60
CA SER A 420 -15.86 2.91 7.31
C SER A 420 -16.19 1.43 7.40
N VAL A 421 -17.18 0.97 6.64
CA VAL A 421 -17.55 -0.45 6.55
C VAL A 421 -16.64 -1.26 5.64
N ARG A 422 -15.78 -0.62 4.84
CA ARG A 422 -14.98 -1.26 3.77
C ARG A 422 -14.13 -2.47 4.16
N ALA A 423 -13.68 -2.60 5.41
CA ALA A 423 -12.95 -3.81 5.84
C ALA A 423 -13.85 -5.04 6.07
N ALA A 424 -15.15 -4.86 6.31
CA ALA A 424 -16.11 -5.95 6.37
C ALA A 424 -16.46 -6.46 4.96
N ASP A 425 -16.44 -5.56 3.97
CA ASP A 425 -16.70 -5.87 2.55
C ASP A 425 -15.48 -6.48 1.84
N LEU A 426 -14.34 -6.64 2.52
CA LEU A 426 -13.16 -7.25 1.92
C LEU A 426 -13.43 -8.72 1.58
N PRO A 427 -12.93 -9.22 0.43
CA PRO A 427 -13.01 -10.64 0.12
C PRO A 427 -12.19 -11.46 1.12
N ASP A 428 -12.59 -12.72 1.33
CA ASP A 428 -11.86 -13.68 2.18
C ASP A 428 -10.57 -14.14 1.48
N ILE A 429 -9.59 -13.24 1.48
CA ILE A 429 -8.26 -13.40 0.90
C ILE A 429 -7.26 -12.97 1.97
N LYS A 430 -6.43 -13.91 2.42
CA LYS A 430 -5.39 -13.62 3.42
C LYS A 430 -4.45 -12.54 2.92
N GLY A 431 -4.12 -11.59 3.79
CA GLY A 431 -3.26 -10.45 3.46
C GLY A 431 -3.97 -9.32 2.73
N ARG A 432 -5.25 -9.48 2.36
CA ARG A 432 -6.05 -8.38 1.81
C ARG A 432 -6.44 -7.41 2.93
N ALA A 433 -6.21 -6.12 2.69
CA ALA A 433 -6.45 -5.08 3.68
C ALA A 433 -6.89 -3.75 3.03
N ILE A 434 -7.49 -2.89 3.84
CA ILE A 434 -7.66 -1.47 3.54
C ILE A 434 -6.59 -0.69 4.30
N TRP A 435 -5.78 0.05 3.56
CA TRP A 435 -4.89 1.07 4.10
C TRP A 435 -5.60 2.43 4.11
N ARG A 436 -5.67 3.07 5.27
CA ARG A 436 -6.14 4.43 5.45
C ARG A 436 -4.98 5.32 5.91
N ASP A 437 -4.78 6.42 5.20
CA ASP A 437 -3.92 7.52 5.63
C ASP A 437 -4.65 8.85 5.40
N GLY A 438 -5.01 9.51 6.49
CA GLY A 438 -5.93 10.65 6.48
C GLY A 438 -7.31 10.27 5.93
N ILE A 439 -7.67 10.86 4.79
CA ILE A 439 -8.97 10.65 4.10
C ILE A 439 -8.85 9.55 3.03
N ALA A 440 -7.63 9.30 2.53
CA ALA A 440 -7.42 8.30 1.49
C ALA A 440 -7.57 6.90 2.08
N MET A 441 -8.34 6.05 1.40
CA MET A 441 -8.51 4.64 1.72
C MET A 441 -8.24 3.81 0.47
N THR A 442 -7.20 3.00 0.52
CA THR A 442 -6.73 2.19 -0.62
C THR A 442 -6.80 0.73 -0.24
N GLU A 443 -7.35 -0.10 -1.13
CA GLU A 443 -7.29 -1.55 -0.96
C GLU A 443 -5.90 -2.05 -1.38
N VAL A 444 -5.30 -2.93 -0.57
CA VAL A 444 -3.97 -3.46 -0.79
C VAL A 444 -3.92 -4.96 -0.50
N GLN A 445 -3.07 -5.66 -1.23
CA GLN A 445 -2.61 -7.00 -0.86
C GLN A 445 -1.23 -6.87 -0.22
N VAL A 446 -1.11 -7.26 1.03
CA VAL A 446 0.17 -7.28 1.73
C VAL A 446 1.08 -8.40 1.17
N PRO A 447 2.34 -8.09 0.82
CA PRO A 447 3.34 -9.09 0.47
C PRO A 447 3.64 -10.04 1.64
N LEU A 448 3.64 -11.33 1.36
CA LEU A 448 4.06 -12.38 2.26
C LEU A 448 5.58 -12.40 2.35
N LEU A 449 6.10 -12.21 3.56
CA LEU A 449 7.46 -12.59 3.94
C LEU A 449 7.34 -13.78 4.88
N SER A 450 7.74 -14.98 4.43
CA SER A 450 7.55 -16.20 5.20
C SER A 450 8.43 -16.24 6.45
N ASP A 451 8.01 -16.97 7.49
CA ASP A 451 8.75 -17.07 8.74
C ASP A 451 10.15 -17.69 8.52
N GLU A 452 10.29 -18.63 7.59
CA GLU A 452 11.58 -19.21 7.21
C GLU A 452 12.50 -18.16 6.59
N LYS A 453 11.95 -17.30 5.73
CA LYS A 453 12.72 -16.22 5.11
C LYS A 453 13.14 -15.18 6.13
N ILE A 454 12.28 -14.87 7.10
CA ILE A 454 12.62 -13.96 8.21
C ILE A 454 13.76 -14.55 9.04
N GLU A 455 13.69 -15.83 9.38
CA GLU A 455 14.74 -16.51 10.15
C GLU A 455 16.07 -16.53 9.36
N GLU A 456 16.04 -16.86 8.08
CA GLU A 456 17.20 -16.82 7.19
C GLU A 456 17.87 -15.43 7.19
N LEU A 457 17.07 -14.37 7.13
CA LEU A 457 17.56 -13.00 7.07
C LEU A 457 18.08 -12.46 8.41
N LEU A 458 17.46 -12.85 9.52
CA LEU A 458 17.74 -12.28 10.84
C LEU A 458 18.72 -13.12 11.67
N SER A 459 18.81 -14.43 11.43
CA SER A 459 19.71 -15.32 12.17
C SER A 459 21.17 -14.89 12.19
N PRO A 460 21.77 -14.32 11.10
CA PRO A 460 23.17 -13.87 11.14
C PRO A 460 23.39 -12.65 12.04
N MET A 461 22.32 -11.94 12.42
CA MET A 461 22.36 -10.70 13.19
C MET A 461 22.09 -10.92 14.69
N ARG A 462 21.77 -12.14 15.10
CA ARG A 462 21.50 -12.47 16.50
C ARG A 462 22.79 -12.52 17.29
N GLU A 463 22.73 -12.00 18.51
CA GLU A 463 23.81 -12.19 19.46
C GLU A 463 23.86 -13.67 19.86
N LYS A 464 25.05 -14.28 19.77
CA LYS A 464 25.25 -15.62 20.31
C LYS A 464 24.94 -15.55 21.81
N LYS A 465 24.02 -16.40 22.30
CA LYS A 465 23.86 -16.58 23.74
C LYS A 465 25.22 -16.97 24.30
N VAL A 466 25.84 -16.08 25.08
CA VAL A 466 26.84 -16.51 26.05
C VAL A 466 26.04 -17.29 27.09
N VAL A 467 26.01 -18.61 26.94
CA VAL A 467 25.47 -19.49 27.98
C VAL A 467 26.47 -19.42 29.13
N THR A 468 26.30 -18.47 30.05
CA THR A 468 26.82 -18.65 31.40
C THR A 468 26.00 -19.77 32.02
N PRO A 469 26.60 -20.92 32.39
CA PRO A 469 25.87 -21.94 33.13
C PRO A 469 25.28 -21.27 34.37
N ASN A 470 23.96 -21.36 34.56
CA ASN A 470 23.38 -21.03 35.86
C ASN A 470 24.09 -21.91 36.90
N PRO A 471 24.58 -21.37 38.02
CA PRO A 471 25.02 -22.21 39.11
C PRO A 471 23.82 -23.08 39.51
N VAL A 472 24.01 -24.40 39.41
CA VAL A 472 23.06 -25.37 39.92
C VAL A 472 22.97 -25.14 41.43
N VAL A 473 21.86 -24.56 41.88
CA VAL A 473 21.53 -24.51 43.29
C VAL A 473 21.11 -25.94 43.68
N PRO A 474 21.82 -26.63 44.59
CA PRO A 474 21.40 -27.93 45.05
C PRO A 474 20.02 -27.82 45.73
N PRO A 475 19.15 -28.83 45.60
CA PRO A 475 17.87 -28.83 46.31
C PRO A 475 18.11 -28.77 47.82
N ASP A 476 17.44 -27.82 48.46
CA ASP A 476 17.47 -27.60 49.90
C ASP A 476 16.77 -28.78 50.60
N ASN A 477 17.57 -29.65 51.22
CA ASN A 477 17.09 -30.86 51.86
C ASN A 477 16.84 -30.57 53.35
N THR A 478 15.75 -29.86 53.64
CA THR A 478 15.21 -29.76 55.00
C THR A 478 13.77 -30.29 55.02
N SER A 479 13.62 -31.60 54.92
CA SER A 479 12.47 -32.30 55.49
C SER A 479 12.65 -32.30 57.01
N LYS A 480 11.91 -31.45 57.72
CA LYS A 480 11.73 -31.59 59.17
C LYS A 480 10.69 -32.67 59.42
N ASP A 481 11.11 -33.63 60.23
CA ASP A 481 10.31 -34.68 60.83
C ASP A 481 9.01 -34.13 61.44
N PHE A 482 7.89 -34.76 61.12
CA PHE A 482 6.68 -34.69 61.92
C PHE A 482 6.56 -36.01 62.67
N ASP A 483 6.75 -35.93 63.98
CA ASP A 483 6.62 -37.01 64.95
C ASP A 483 5.19 -37.56 64.99
N GLU A 484 5.08 -38.89 64.90
CA GLU A 484 3.93 -39.65 65.38
C GLU A 484 3.93 -39.64 66.92
N ALA A 485 2.96 -38.97 67.53
CA ALA A 485 2.58 -39.21 68.91
C ALA A 485 1.10 -38.87 69.16
N GLY A 486 0.26 -39.91 69.22
CA GLY A 486 -0.74 -40.06 70.27
C GLY A 486 -2.13 -39.46 70.07
N LEU A 487 -3.11 -40.40 70.10
CA LEU A 487 -4.56 -40.30 70.38
C LEU A 487 -5.52 -40.09 69.21
#